data_AF-A0AAI9Y3Y5-F1
#
_entry.id   AF-A0AAI9Y3Y5-F1
#
_cell.length_a   1.000
_cell.length_b   1.000
_cell.length_c   1.000
_cell.angle_alpha   90.00
_cell.angle_beta   90.00
_cell.angle_gamma   90.00
#
_symmetry.space_group_name_H-M   'P 1'
#
loop_
_entity.id
_entity.type
_entity.pdbx_description
1 polymer ?
#
loop_
_entity_poly.entity_id
_entity_poly.type
_entity_poly.pdbx_seq_one_letter_code
_entity_poly.pdbx_strand_id
1 'polypeptide(L)'
;MLHSRALLAYPQGANDSDTILGGVHFNLTVLRFWNYTLYTNGTVSNGSNCYVTEQPYTPVYLLPNGTFQNSTWCYDPINPIGKRAGVGVGFGVVYAFALMFVLANLNRHGRHYLPTTKRFYPIGRRWQWYYAILVCVSAFISLFTNIDVDRFYVIGLPIILNSFFWYLMQMFTIALVWEAVRHWGSWSERQAIDPDPFSLREGDRRSKLEFWMPLWFYLWLWLACPLPTLLPQEH
;
A
#
# COMPACT_ATOMS: atom_id res chain seq x y z
N MET A 1 -8.64 16.19 3.53
CA MET A 1 -10.05 16.62 3.49
C MET A 1 -10.65 15.97 2.24
N LEU A 2 -11.56 15.00 2.40
CA LEU A 2 -12.36 14.51 1.28
C LEU A 2 -13.42 15.58 1.04
N HIS A 3 -13.23 16.45 0.04
CA HIS A 3 -14.32 17.31 -0.40
C HIS A 3 -15.38 16.43 -1.03
N SER A 4 -16.59 16.48 -0.47
CA SER A 4 -17.78 15.90 -1.08
C SER A 4 -17.89 16.48 -2.49
N ARG A 5 -17.73 15.63 -3.50
CA ARG A 5 -17.87 15.98 -4.91
C ARG A 5 -19.31 16.37 -5.17
N ALA A 6 -19.61 17.66 -5.11
CA ALA A 6 -20.89 18.16 -5.56
C ALA A 6 -20.88 18.25 -7.09
N LEU A 7 -21.95 17.75 -7.70
CA LEU A 7 -22.25 17.92 -9.12
C LEU A 7 -22.46 19.42 -9.38
N LEU A 8 -21.72 19.96 -10.34
CA LEU A 8 -21.87 21.33 -10.77
C LEU A 8 -22.73 21.37 -12.04
N ALA A 9 -23.63 22.35 -12.13
CA ALA A 9 -24.24 22.67 -13.41
C ALA A 9 -23.16 23.20 -14.37
N TYR A 10 -23.26 22.84 -15.64
CA TYR A 10 -22.35 23.37 -16.65
C TYR A 10 -22.51 24.90 -16.77
N PRO A 11 -21.41 25.67 -16.76
CA PRO A 11 -21.47 27.10 -16.97
C PRO A 11 -21.95 27.41 -18.40
N GLN A 12 -22.81 28.43 -18.54
CA GLN A 12 -23.31 28.84 -19.85
C GLN A 12 -22.17 29.39 -20.72
N GLY A 13 -22.11 28.93 -21.97
CA GLY A 13 -21.19 29.43 -22.99
C GLY A 13 -21.78 30.55 -23.83
N ALA A 14 -21.32 30.66 -25.08
CA ALA A 14 -21.81 31.70 -26.00
C ALA A 14 -23.26 31.45 -26.47
N ASN A 15 -23.71 30.19 -26.43
CA ASN A 15 -25.04 29.74 -26.86
C ASN A 15 -25.58 28.67 -25.88
N ASP A 16 -26.88 28.37 -25.95
CA ASP A 16 -27.52 27.33 -25.12
C ASP A 16 -26.96 25.91 -25.36
N SER A 17 -26.33 25.67 -26.51
CA SER A 17 -25.68 24.42 -26.89
C SER A 17 -24.19 24.36 -26.56
N ASP A 18 -23.64 25.40 -25.93
CA ASP A 18 -22.22 25.57 -25.69
C ASP A 18 -21.92 25.84 -24.20
N THR A 19 -20.75 25.39 -23.75
CA THR A 19 -20.27 25.52 -22.37
C THR A 19 -18.81 25.89 -22.35
N ILE A 20 -18.41 26.70 -21.39
CA ILE A 20 -17.02 27.14 -21.28
C ILE A 20 -16.37 26.45 -20.09
N LEU A 21 -15.36 25.60 -20.35
CA LEU A 21 -14.58 24.95 -19.30
C LEU A 21 -13.12 25.36 -19.45
N GLY A 22 -12.58 26.01 -18.41
CA GLY A 22 -11.19 26.49 -18.41
C GLY A 22 -10.83 27.41 -19.60
N GLY A 23 -11.80 28.18 -20.09
CA GLY A 23 -11.63 29.11 -21.22
C GLY A 23 -11.77 28.48 -22.61
N VAL A 24 -12.11 27.18 -22.70
CA VAL A 24 -12.34 26.48 -23.97
C VAL A 24 -13.84 26.19 -24.13
N HIS A 25 -14.36 26.38 -25.35
CA HIS A 25 -15.76 26.14 -25.71
C HIS A 25 -15.99 24.66 -26.03
N PHE A 26 -17.00 24.06 -25.40
CA PHE A 26 -17.39 22.66 -25.58
C PHE A 26 -18.88 22.55 -25.90
N ASN A 27 -19.20 21.67 -26.85
CA ASN A 27 -20.58 21.38 -27.21
C ASN A 27 -21.30 20.59 -26.09
N LEU A 28 -22.25 21.26 -25.43
CA LEU A 28 -23.02 20.73 -24.30
C LEU A 28 -23.91 19.56 -24.71
N THR A 29 -24.42 19.55 -25.95
CA THR A 29 -25.25 18.44 -26.43
C THR A 29 -24.47 17.13 -26.49
N VAL A 30 -23.21 17.19 -26.92
CA VAL A 30 -22.30 16.03 -26.98
C VAL A 30 -21.91 15.58 -25.57
N LEU A 31 -21.60 16.52 -24.67
CA LEU A 31 -21.31 16.21 -23.27
C LEU A 31 -22.47 15.48 -22.59
N ARG A 32 -23.71 15.94 -22.80
CA ARG A 32 -24.91 15.29 -22.27
C ARG A 32 -25.20 13.95 -22.94
N PHE A 33 -25.02 13.83 -24.25
CA PHE A 33 -25.21 12.58 -24.98
C PHE A 33 -24.30 11.46 -24.44
N TRP A 34 -23.06 11.81 -24.13
CA TRP A 34 -22.08 10.91 -23.52
C TRP A 34 -22.10 10.96 -21.98
N ASN A 35 -23.17 11.44 -21.34
CA ASN A 35 -23.36 11.45 -19.87
C ASN A 35 -22.14 11.95 -19.07
N TYR A 36 -21.41 12.93 -19.61
CA TYR A 36 -20.36 13.60 -18.87
C TYR A 36 -20.98 14.50 -17.81
N THR A 37 -20.40 14.50 -16.62
CA THR A 37 -20.80 15.33 -15.48
C THR A 37 -19.61 16.15 -15.00
N LEU A 38 -19.88 17.42 -14.66
CA LEU A 38 -18.88 18.35 -14.14
C LEU A 38 -18.89 18.31 -12.61
N TYR A 39 -17.70 18.25 -12.02
CA TYR A 39 -17.52 18.25 -10.57
C TYR A 39 -16.89 19.54 -10.07
N THR A 40 -17.19 19.90 -8.84
CA THR A 40 -16.60 21.02 -8.08
C THR A 40 -15.07 21.06 -8.05
N ASN A 41 -14.39 19.92 -8.24
CA ASN A 41 -12.93 19.84 -8.29
C ASN A 41 -12.35 20.15 -9.68
N GLY A 42 -13.13 20.74 -10.60
CA GLY A 42 -12.66 21.07 -11.95
C GLY A 42 -12.34 19.83 -12.78
N THR A 43 -13.10 18.74 -12.60
CA THR A 43 -13.00 17.51 -13.41
C THR A 43 -14.31 17.20 -14.10
N VAL A 44 -14.23 16.59 -15.28
CA VAL A 44 -15.38 16.03 -16.00
C VAL A 44 -15.25 14.52 -16.09
N SER A 45 -16.30 13.78 -15.72
CA SER A 45 -16.31 12.32 -15.82
C SER A 45 -17.64 11.73 -16.29
N ASN A 46 -17.56 10.55 -16.93
CA ASN A 46 -18.69 9.72 -17.37
C ASN A 46 -18.65 8.33 -16.70
N GLY A 47 -18.24 8.29 -15.43
CA GLY A 47 -18.02 7.05 -14.67
C GLY A 47 -16.74 6.28 -15.06
N SER A 48 -16.55 6.00 -16.35
CA SER A 48 -15.37 5.27 -16.86
C SER A 48 -14.17 6.17 -17.14
N ASN A 49 -14.40 7.29 -17.82
CA ASN A 49 -13.37 8.24 -18.19
C ASN A 49 -13.47 9.50 -17.34
N CYS A 50 -12.32 10.03 -16.90
CA CYS A 50 -12.22 11.23 -16.09
C CYS A 50 -11.09 12.12 -16.63
N TYR A 51 -11.41 13.39 -16.90
CA TYR A 51 -10.48 14.39 -17.41
C TYR A 51 -10.46 15.64 -16.54
N VAL A 52 -9.31 16.31 -16.51
CA VAL A 52 -9.12 17.60 -15.81
C VAL A 52 -9.54 18.74 -16.72
N THR A 53 -10.27 19.71 -16.18
CA THR A 53 -10.81 20.87 -16.92
C THR A 53 -10.28 22.21 -16.44
N GLU A 54 -9.20 22.20 -15.66
CA GLU A 54 -8.49 23.40 -15.21
C GLU A 54 -7.22 23.64 -16.05
N GLN A 55 -6.90 24.89 -16.34
CA GLN A 55 -5.68 25.24 -17.07
C GLN A 55 -4.44 24.89 -16.22
N PRO A 56 -3.33 24.44 -16.82
CA PRO A 56 -3.05 24.31 -18.26
C PRO A 56 -3.47 22.96 -18.88
N TYR A 57 -4.17 22.12 -18.12
CA TYR A 57 -4.45 20.72 -18.47
C TYR A 57 -5.83 20.50 -19.12
N THR A 58 -6.54 21.60 -19.38
CA THR A 58 -7.81 21.62 -20.10
C THR A 58 -7.72 20.96 -21.47
N PRO A 59 -8.66 20.07 -21.83
CA PRO A 59 -8.72 19.52 -23.18
C PRO A 59 -8.96 20.60 -24.22
N VAL A 60 -8.46 20.39 -25.45
CA VAL A 60 -8.58 21.39 -26.52
C VAL A 60 -9.90 21.24 -27.29
N TYR A 61 -10.33 19.99 -27.46
CA TYR A 61 -11.52 19.69 -28.27
C TYR A 61 -12.20 18.41 -27.81
N LEU A 62 -13.52 18.36 -27.93
CA LEU A 62 -14.34 17.16 -27.70
C LEU A 62 -14.79 16.61 -29.06
N LEU A 63 -14.36 15.40 -29.38
CA LEU A 63 -14.82 14.72 -30.60
C LEU A 63 -16.28 14.26 -30.45
N PRO A 64 -17.04 14.16 -31.55
CA PRO A 64 -18.41 13.64 -31.53
C PRO A 64 -18.50 12.19 -31.00
N ASN A 65 -17.40 11.45 -31.06
CA ASN A 65 -17.26 10.10 -30.50
C ASN A 65 -17.13 10.08 -28.96
N GLY A 66 -17.17 11.24 -28.29
CA GLY A 66 -17.15 11.33 -26.83
C GLY A 66 -15.75 11.32 -26.20
N THR A 67 -14.69 11.38 -27.00
CA THR A 67 -13.30 11.43 -26.54
C THR A 67 -12.74 12.86 -26.60
N PHE A 68 -11.90 13.20 -25.63
CA PHE A 68 -11.24 14.51 -25.60
C PHE A 68 -9.87 14.45 -26.27
N GLN A 69 -9.56 15.43 -27.10
CA GLN A 69 -8.27 15.59 -27.76
C GLN A 69 -7.32 16.43 -26.90
N ASN A 70 -6.06 15.98 -26.80
CA ASN A 70 -5.00 16.61 -26.00
C ASN A 70 -5.46 16.86 -24.56
N SER A 71 -5.97 15.81 -23.93
CA SER A 71 -6.54 15.83 -22.58
C SER A 71 -5.62 15.12 -21.60
N THR A 72 -5.60 15.59 -20.35
CA THR A 72 -4.97 14.86 -19.24
C THR A 72 -6.01 14.10 -18.45
N TRP A 73 -5.67 12.88 -18.06
CA TRP A 73 -6.54 12.05 -17.25
C TRP A 73 -6.49 12.50 -15.80
N CYS A 74 -7.60 12.30 -15.07
CA CYS A 74 -7.65 12.60 -13.63
C CYS A 74 -6.65 11.80 -12.79
N TYR A 75 -6.17 10.67 -13.32
CA TYR A 75 -5.21 9.78 -12.68
C TYR A 75 -3.78 10.03 -13.14
N ASP A 76 -3.55 11.06 -13.98
CA ASP A 76 -2.20 11.44 -14.36
C ASP A 76 -1.50 12.16 -13.19
N PRO A 77 -0.19 11.94 -13.01
CA PRO A 77 0.57 12.52 -11.91
C PRO A 77 0.97 13.97 -12.19
N ILE A 78 -0.02 14.86 -12.21
CA ILE A 78 0.14 16.29 -12.54
C ILE A 78 0.50 17.17 -11.34
N ASN A 79 0.16 16.75 -10.13
CA ASN A 79 0.44 17.56 -8.93
C ASN A 79 1.93 17.48 -8.54
N PRO A 80 2.50 18.57 -8.00
CA PRO A 80 3.87 18.57 -7.51
C PRO A 80 4.03 17.62 -6.32
N ILE A 81 5.25 17.12 -6.12
CA ILE A 81 5.60 16.27 -4.98
C ILE A 81 5.45 17.09 -3.70
N GLY A 82 4.48 16.74 -2.86
CA GLY A 82 4.28 17.35 -1.57
C GLY A 82 5.19 16.78 -0.49
N LYS A 83 5.07 17.33 0.72
CA LYS A 83 5.90 16.95 1.88
C LYS A 83 5.73 15.47 2.25
N ARG A 84 4.54 14.92 2.04
CA ARG A 84 4.23 13.51 2.34
C ARG A 84 5.02 12.57 1.44
N ALA A 85 5.01 12.82 0.14
CA ALA A 85 5.78 12.06 -0.83
C ALA A 85 7.30 12.19 -0.58
N GLY A 86 7.80 13.39 -0.25
CA GLY A 86 9.21 13.58 0.11
C GLY A 86 9.66 12.75 1.31
N VAL A 87 8.86 12.72 2.38
CA VAL A 87 9.12 11.88 3.56
C VAL A 87 9.02 10.39 3.21
N GLY A 88 8.03 10.02 2.37
CA GLY A 88 7.84 8.66 1.88
C GLY A 88 9.06 8.12 1.15
N VAL A 89 9.63 8.91 0.24
CA VAL A 89 10.88 8.57 -0.47
C VAL A 89 12.04 8.38 0.51
N GLY A 90 12.21 9.32 1.46
CA GLY A 90 13.27 9.23 2.46
C GLY A 90 13.24 7.93 3.25
N PHE A 91 12.07 7.56 3.79
CA PHE A 91 11.90 6.28 4.48
C PHE A 91 12.01 5.08 3.53
N GLY A 92 11.57 5.20 2.28
CA GLY A 92 11.66 4.14 1.28
C GLY A 92 13.12 3.74 1.02
N VAL A 93 14.02 4.73 0.94
CA VAL A 93 15.47 4.49 0.81
C VAL A 93 16.03 3.80 2.06
N VAL A 94 15.63 4.21 3.26
CA VAL A 94 16.04 3.56 4.50
C VAL A 94 15.61 2.09 4.53
N TYR A 95 14.37 1.77 4.14
CA TYR A 95 13.90 0.39 4.04
C TYR A 95 14.60 -0.42 2.95
N ALA A 96 15.01 0.21 1.84
CA ALA A 96 15.83 -0.46 0.82
C ALA A 96 17.21 -0.85 1.36
N PHE A 97 17.87 0.04 2.11
CA PHE A 97 19.12 -0.30 2.81
C PHE A 97 18.89 -1.38 3.87
N ALA A 98 17.81 -1.28 4.66
CA ALA A 98 17.46 -2.29 5.65
C ALA A 98 17.28 -3.67 5.01
N LEU A 99 16.65 -3.76 3.84
CA LEU A 99 16.49 -5.00 3.08
C LEU A 99 17.85 -5.61 2.71
N MET A 100 18.82 -4.80 2.25
CA MET A 100 20.17 -5.28 1.93
C MET A 100 20.87 -5.86 3.17
N PHE A 101 20.75 -5.20 4.33
CA PHE A 101 21.29 -5.73 5.59
C PHE A 101 20.59 -7.03 6.02
N VAL A 102 19.27 -7.10 5.88
CA VAL A 102 18.47 -8.31 6.17
C VAL A 102 18.93 -9.48 5.30
N LEU A 103 19.14 -9.27 3.99
CA LEU A 103 19.63 -10.32 3.09
C LEU A 103 21.06 -10.77 3.42
N ALA A 104 21.95 -9.83 3.75
CA ALA A 104 23.31 -10.15 4.17
C ALA A 104 23.32 -10.97 5.47
N ASN A 105 22.48 -10.60 6.44
CA ASN A 105 22.33 -11.31 7.70
C ASN A 105 21.68 -12.68 7.51
N LEU A 106 20.69 -12.80 6.64
CA LEU A 106 20.08 -14.09 6.27
C LEU A 106 21.13 -15.04 5.67
N ASN A 107 22.00 -14.56 4.79
CA ASN A 107 23.07 -15.37 4.22
C ASN A 107 24.04 -15.85 5.32
N ARG A 108 24.46 -14.96 6.23
CA ARG A 108 25.33 -15.31 7.36
C ARG A 108 24.68 -16.30 8.33
N HIS A 109 23.47 -16.02 8.79
CA HIS A 109 22.72 -16.89 9.72
C HIS A 109 22.19 -18.17 9.07
N GLY A 110 22.12 -18.21 7.74
CA GLY A 110 21.74 -19.37 6.95
C GLY A 110 22.83 -20.44 6.86
N ARG A 111 24.11 -20.07 7.05
CA ARG A 111 25.22 -21.03 7.09
C ARG A 111 25.18 -21.84 8.38
N HIS A 112 25.13 -23.16 8.24
CA HIS A 112 25.16 -24.10 9.36
C HIS A 112 26.57 -24.65 9.53
N TYR A 113 27.17 -24.36 10.68
CA TYR A 113 28.50 -24.84 11.06
C TYR A 113 28.45 -25.97 12.10
N LEU A 114 27.26 -26.31 12.60
CA LEU A 114 27.04 -27.36 13.60
C LEU A 114 26.09 -28.43 13.03
N PRO A 115 26.31 -29.73 13.33
CA PRO A 115 25.45 -30.81 12.87
C PRO A 115 24.03 -30.66 13.44
N THR A 116 23.02 -30.93 12.61
CA THR A 116 21.61 -30.89 13.01
C THR A 116 21.31 -32.03 14.00
N THR A 117 21.28 -31.73 15.30
CA THR A 117 20.79 -32.65 16.33
C THR A 117 19.25 -32.63 16.35
N LYS A 118 18.60 -33.77 16.63
CA LYS A 118 17.13 -33.94 16.61
C LYS A 118 16.36 -32.94 17.49
N ARG A 119 17.01 -32.35 18.51
CA ARG A 119 16.39 -31.45 19.49
C ARG A 119 16.13 -30.03 18.96
N PHE A 120 16.94 -29.53 18.02
CA PHE A 120 16.85 -28.13 17.57
C PHE A 120 16.73 -28.02 16.05
N TYR A 121 15.51 -27.76 15.57
CA TYR A 121 15.28 -27.53 14.15
C TYR A 121 15.84 -26.18 13.69
N PRO A 122 16.57 -26.13 12.55
CA PRO A 122 17.12 -24.90 12.01
C PRO A 122 16.06 -23.93 11.45
N ILE A 123 14.83 -24.41 11.25
CA ILE A 123 13.70 -23.68 10.66
C ILE A 123 13.40 -22.35 11.39
N GLY A 124 13.47 -22.33 12.73
CA GLY A 124 13.12 -21.13 13.51
C GLY A 124 14.13 -19.98 13.36
N ARG A 125 15.40 -20.27 13.06
CA ARG A 125 16.45 -19.23 12.92
C ARG A 125 16.29 -18.39 11.65
N ARG A 126 15.73 -18.99 10.58
CA ARG A 126 15.57 -18.33 9.26
C ARG A 126 14.26 -17.56 9.15
N TRP A 127 13.23 -18.00 9.87
CA TRP A 127 11.88 -17.43 9.81
C TRP A 127 11.81 -15.93 10.15
N GLN A 128 12.53 -15.48 11.18
CA GLN A 128 12.60 -14.05 11.54
C GLN A 128 13.05 -13.16 10.35
N TRP A 129 13.99 -13.66 9.54
CA TRP A 129 14.54 -12.92 8.40
C TRP A 129 13.60 -12.96 7.19
N TYR A 130 12.83 -14.04 7.00
CA TYR A 130 11.78 -14.07 5.98
C TYR A 130 10.68 -13.04 6.27
N TYR A 131 10.22 -12.95 7.52
CA TYR A 131 9.31 -11.89 7.92
C TYR A 131 9.93 -10.49 7.78
N ALA A 132 11.24 -10.34 8.04
CA ALA A 132 11.93 -9.06 7.85
C ALA A 132 11.92 -8.59 6.38
N ILE A 133 12.11 -9.53 5.44
CA ILE A 133 11.98 -9.25 4.00
C ILE A 133 10.54 -8.81 3.68
N LEU A 134 9.54 -9.53 4.18
CA LEU A 134 8.13 -9.19 3.95
C LEU A 134 7.76 -7.81 4.52
N VAL A 135 8.25 -7.44 5.70
CA VAL A 135 8.11 -6.08 6.26
C VAL A 135 8.75 -5.05 5.33
N CYS A 136 9.99 -5.25 4.90
CA CYS A 136 10.68 -4.28 4.04
C CYS A 136 9.98 -4.12 2.69
N VAL A 137 9.52 -5.21 2.07
CA VAL A 137 8.81 -5.18 0.78
C VAL A 137 7.46 -4.48 0.91
N SER A 138 6.66 -4.83 1.92
CA SER A 138 5.36 -4.18 2.16
C SER A 138 5.50 -2.69 2.51
N ALA A 139 6.49 -2.33 3.33
CA ALA A 139 6.83 -0.95 3.63
C ALA A 139 7.23 -0.18 2.36
N PHE A 140 8.08 -0.78 1.52
CA PHE A 140 8.54 -0.16 0.27
C PHE A 140 7.37 0.11 -0.68
N ILE A 141 6.49 -0.86 -0.92
CA ILE A 141 5.32 -0.69 -1.80
C ILE A 141 4.37 0.38 -1.24
N SER A 142 4.11 0.37 0.09
CA SER A 142 3.28 1.38 0.73
C SER A 142 3.88 2.78 0.58
N LEU A 143 5.18 2.95 0.83
CA LEU A 143 5.86 4.25 0.74
C LEU A 143 5.92 4.78 -0.70
N PHE A 144 6.08 3.93 -1.70
CA PHE A 144 6.03 4.33 -3.11
C PHE A 144 4.63 4.74 -3.55
N THR A 145 3.61 3.94 -3.21
CA THR A 145 2.21 4.29 -3.53
C THR A 145 1.75 5.57 -2.84
N ASN A 146 2.38 5.98 -1.74
CA ASN A 146 2.15 7.29 -1.09
C ASN A 146 2.56 8.47 -1.99
N ILE A 147 3.57 8.29 -2.86
CA ILE A 147 3.99 9.30 -3.84
C ILE A 147 2.86 9.53 -4.84
N ASP A 148 2.27 8.45 -5.34
CA ASP A 148 1.18 8.52 -6.33
C ASP A 148 -0.10 9.11 -5.74
N VAL A 149 -0.37 8.90 -4.45
CA VAL A 149 -1.48 9.56 -3.72
C VAL A 149 -1.35 11.09 -3.75
N ASP A 150 -0.13 11.61 -3.66
CA ASP A 150 0.13 13.06 -3.64
C ASP A 150 0.15 13.66 -5.06
N ARG A 151 0.61 12.87 -6.04
CA ARG A 151 0.77 13.33 -7.44
C ARG A 151 -0.52 13.27 -8.25
N PHE A 152 -1.43 12.35 -7.95
CA PHE A 152 -2.67 12.21 -8.73
C PHE A 152 -3.62 13.37 -8.44
N TYR A 153 -4.29 13.87 -9.48
CA TYR A 153 -5.30 14.91 -9.30
C TYR A 153 -6.51 14.42 -8.53
N VAL A 154 -6.91 13.18 -8.80
CA VAL A 154 -7.98 12.47 -8.10
C VAL A 154 -7.43 11.23 -7.43
N ILE A 155 -7.73 11.09 -6.15
CA ILE A 155 -7.38 9.89 -5.38
C ILE A 155 -8.18 8.70 -5.92
N GLY A 156 -7.49 7.63 -6.29
CA GLY A 156 -8.08 6.39 -6.81
C GLY A 156 -7.36 5.17 -6.25
N LEU A 157 -6.87 4.28 -7.12
CA LEU A 157 -6.17 3.04 -6.72
C LEU A 157 -4.99 3.22 -5.75
N PRO A 158 -4.14 4.27 -5.85
CA PRO A 158 -2.97 4.37 -4.99
C PRO A 158 -3.25 4.42 -3.49
N ILE A 159 -4.36 5.04 -3.04
CA ILE A 159 -4.67 5.10 -1.59
C ILE A 159 -5.08 3.73 -1.06
N ILE A 160 -5.77 2.94 -1.88
CA ILE A 160 -6.21 1.58 -1.54
C ILE A 160 -4.97 0.70 -1.38
N LEU A 161 -4.06 0.76 -2.35
CA LEU A 161 -2.79 0.03 -2.29
C LEU A 161 -1.94 0.48 -1.09
N ASN A 162 -1.80 1.80 -0.88
CA ASN A 162 -1.04 2.34 0.24
C ASN A 162 -1.57 1.82 1.58
N SER A 163 -2.89 1.89 1.79
CA SER A 163 -3.55 1.43 3.02
C SER A 163 -3.44 -0.08 3.20
N PHE A 164 -3.67 -0.85 2.14
CA PHE A 164 -3.57 -2.31 2.16
C PHE A 164 -2.16 -2.77 2.56
N PHE A 165 -1.13 -2.24 1.90
CA PHE A 165 0.26 -2.60 2.22
C PHE A 165 0.72 -2.05 3.57
N TRP A 166 0.16 -0.92 4.03
CA TRP A 166 0.40 -0.41 5.38
C TRP A 166 -0.11 -1.37 6.46
N TYR A 167 -1.34 -1.88 6.33
CA TYR A 167 -1.87 -2.89 7.24
C TYR A 167 -1.09 -4.21 7.16
N LEU A 168 -0.73 -4.65 5.95
CA LEU A 168 0.09 -5.84 5.74
C LEU A 168 1.45 -5.73 6.44
N MET A 169 2.09 -4.55 6.35
CA MET A 169 3.34 -4.25 7.03
C MET A 169 3.20 -4.40 8.55
N GLN A 170 2.15 -3.83 9.16
CA GLN A 170 1.91 -3.97 10.60
C GLN A 170 1.81 -5.44 11.01
N MET A 171 1.07 -6.25 10.25
CA MET A 171 0.92 -7.68 10.51
C MET A 171 2.26 -8.42 10.45
N PHE A 172 3.08 -8.13 9.44
CA PHE A 172 4.41 -8.71 9.34
C PHE A 172 5.38 -8.21 10.42
N THR A 173 5.25 -6.97 10.89
CA THR A 173 6.10 -6.47 11.98
C THR A 173 5.83 -7.20 13.29
N ILE A 174 4.57 -7.48 13.61
CA ILE A 174 4.22 -8.26 14.81
C ILE A 174 4.76 -9.69 14.66
N ALA A 175 4.60 -10.30 13.47
CA ALA A 175 5.14 -11.62 13.17
C ALA A 175 6.67 -11.69 13.31
N LEU A 176 7.37 -10.65 12.83
CA LEU A 176 8.82 -10.52 12.99
C LEU A 176 9.23 -10.42 14.46
N VAL A 177 8.59 -9.55 15.24
CA VAL A 177 8.90 -9.37 16.66
C VAL A 177 8.73 -10.68 17.41
N TRP A 178 7.65 -11.40 17.12
CA TRP A 178 7.39 -12.67 17.74
C TRP A 178 8.41 -13.76 17.38
N GLU A 179 8.73 -13.93 16.09
CA GLU A 179 9.75 -14.90 15.69
C GLU A 179 11.13 -14.52 16.22
N ALA A 180 11.42 -13.22 16.38
CA ALA A 180 12.64 -12.76 17.06
C ALA A 180 12.66 -13.16 18.54
N VAL A 181 11.55 -12.97 19.27
CA VAL A 181 11.40 -13.39 20.68
C VAL A 181 11.51 -14.91 20.81
N ARG A 182 10.88 -15.69 19.93
CA ARG A 182 11.02 -17.16 19.89
C ARG A 182 12.45 -17.58 19.60
N HIS A 183 13.10 -16.92 18.66
CA HIS A 183 14.49 -17.21 18.35
C HIS A 183 15.39 -16.96 19.57
N TRP A 184 15.20 -15.83 20.25
CA TRP A 184 15.92 -15.50 21.49
C TRP A 184 15.66 -16.51 22.61
N GLY A 185 14.41 -16.92 22.81
CA GLY A 185 14.04 -17.97 23.77
C GLY A 185 14.78 -19.28 23.48
N SER A 186 14.76 -19.73 22.23
CA SER A 186 15.47 -20.96 21.81
C SER A 186 16.99 -20.85 21.95
N TRP A 187 17.55 -19.63 21.81
CA TRP A 187 18.97 -19.39 22.02
C TRP A 187 19.34 -19.43 23.50
N SER A 188 18.53 -18.82 24.38
CA SER A 188 18.72 -18.90 25.83
C SER A 188 18.62 -20.34 26.36
N GLU A 189 17.72 -21.15 25.80
CA GLU A 189 17.59 -22.56 26.17
C GLU A 189 18.86 -23.35 25.84
N ARG A 190 19.50 -23.08 24.69
CA ARG A 190 20.77 -23.71 24.31
C ARG A 190 21.89 -23.36 25.29
N GLN A 191 21.96 -22.11 25.75
CA GLN A 191 22.97 -21.72 26.75
C GLN A 191 22.82 -22.50 28.06
N ALA A 192 21.58 -22.88 28.44
CA ALA A 192 21.32 -23.68 29.63
C ALA A 192 21.57 -25.19 29.42
N ILE A 193 21.36 -25.70 28.20
CA ILE A 193 21.49 -27.12 27.85
C ILE A 193 22.93 -27.52 27.48
N ASP A 194 23.70 -26.62 26.86
CA ASP A 194 25.11 -26.86 26.50
C ASP A 194 25.99 -27.29 27.71
N PRO A 195 25.83 -26.73 28.93
CA PRO A 195 26.54 -27.20 30.12
C PRO A 195 25.92 -28.44 30.80
N ASP A 196 24.60 -28.63 30.73
CA ASP A 196 23.92 -29.83 31.25
C ASP A 196 22.75 -30.28 30.33
N PRO A 197 22.95 -31.33 29.51
CA PRO A 197 21.96 -31.84 28.56
C PRO A 197 20.63 -32.32 29.19
N PHE A 198 20.64 -32.66 30.47
CA PHE A 198 19.50 -33.25 31.18
C PHE A 198 18.70 -32.24 32.01
N SER A 199 19.11 -30.97 32.03
CA SER A 199 18.47 -29.90 32.80
C SER A 199 17.01 -29.61 32.38
N LEU A 200 16.67 -29.84 31.10
CA LEU A 200 15.36 -29.55 30.53
C LEU A 200 14.82 -30.74 29.74
N ARG A 201 13.51 -31.01 29.86
CA ARG A 201 12.84 -32.14 29.19
C ARG A 201 12.54 -31.84 27.72
N GLU A 202 12.82 -32.79 26.84
CA GLU A 202 12.49 -32.67 25.42
C GLU A 202 10.97 -32.76 25.18
N GLY A 203 10.41 -31.81 24.42
CA GLY A 203 9.00 -31.86 24.00
C GLY A 203 7.97 -31.26 24.97
N ASP A 204 8.39 -30.38 25.88
CA ASP A 204 7.50 -29.78 26.88
C ASP A 204 6.33 -28.98 26.27
N ARG A 205 5.19 -28.97 26.98
CA ARG A 205 3.95 -28.25 26.62
C ARG A 205 4.20 -26.76 26.36
N ARG A 206 5.20 -26.17 27.03
CA ARG A 206 5.64 -24.78 26.85
C ARG A 206 6.04 -24.48 25.40
N SER A 207 6.86 -25.32 24.78
CA SER A 207 7.32 -25.13 23.40
C SER A 207 6.17 -25.19 22.38
N LYS A 208 5.16 -26.02 22.65
CA LYS A 208 3.94 -26.10 21.82
C LYS A 208 3.06 -24.85 21.97
N LEU A 209 2.93 -24.31 23.19
CA LEU A 209 2.20 -23.07 23.44
C LEU A 209 2.87 -21.86 22.78
N GLU A 210 4.19 -21.77 22.86
CA GLU A 210 5.00 -20.73 22.20
C GLU A 210 4.89 -20.79 20.66
N PHE A 211 4.56 -21.96 20.09
CA PHE A 211 4.31 -22.11 18.65
C PHE A 211 2.88 -21.74 18.23
N TRP A 212 1.85 -22.18 18.97
CA TRP A 212 0.45 -22.06 18.53
C TRP A 212 -0.23 -20.74 18.91
N MET A 213 0.07 -20.20 20.09
CA MET A 213 -0.48 -18.92 20.57
C MET A 213 -0.36 -17.76 19.54
N PRO A 214 0.80 -17.51 18.92
CA PRO A 214 0.96 -16.43 17.94
C PRO A 214 0.16 -16.65 16.66
N LEU A 215 0.11 -17.89 16.14
CA LEU A 215 -0.65 -18.22 14.94
C LEU A 215 -2.14 -17.96 15.14
N TRP A 216 -2.63 -18.24 16.35
CA TRP A 216 -4.00 -17.90 16.75
C TRP A 216 -4.22 -16.39 16.74
N PHE A 217 -3.36 -15.60 17.38
CA PHE A 217 -3.46 -14.14 17.36
C PHE A 217 -3.34 -13.54 15.94
N TYR A 218 -2.44 -14.06 15.09
CA TYR A 218 -2.32 -13.60 13.70
C TYR A 218 -3.56 -13.90 12.88
N LEU A 219 -4.18 -15.05 13.09
CA LEU A 219 -5.42 -15.40 12.40
C LEU A 219 -6.54 -14.42 12.75
N TRP A 220 -6.72 -14.08 14.03
CA TRP A 220 -7.74 -13.10 14.44
C TRP A 220 -7.42 -11.68 13.96
N LEU A 221 -6.15 -11.28 13.99
CA LEU A 221 -5.69 -9.99 13.51
C LEU A 221 -5.87 -9.86 11.98
N TRP A 222 -5.66 -10.96 11.23
CA TRP A 222 -5.89 -11.02 9.80
C TRP A 222 -7.39 -10.99 9.46
N LEU A 223 -8.23 -11.71 10.21
CA LEU A 223 -9.69 -11.67 10.05
C LEU A 223 -10.28 -10.29 10.42
N ALA A 224 -9.64 -9.56 11.34
CA ALA A 224 -10.01 -8.20 11.68
C ALA A 224 -9.56 -7.14 10.65
N CYS A 225 -8.80 -7.55 9.63
CA CYS A 225 -8.41 -6.64 8.55
C CYS A 225 -9.67 -6.11 7.85
N PRO A 226 -9.88 -4.79 7.79
CA PRO A 226 -11.05 -4.19 7.16
C PRO A 226 -10.88 -4.17 5.63
N LEU A 227 -10.73 -5.35 5.02
CA LEU A 227 -10.78 -5.52 3.57
C LEU A 227 -12.14 -5.06 2.96
N PRO A 228 -13.30 -5.26 3.61
CA PRO A 228 -14.59 -4.87 3.01
C PRO A 228 -14.97 -3.38 3.17
N THR A 229 -14.33 -2.59 4.04
CA THR A 229 -14.70 -1.16 4.23
C THR A 229 -13.80 -0.18 3.47
N LEU A 230 -12.75 -0.66 2.80
CA LEU A 230 -11.87 0.15 1.95
C LEU A 230 -12.34 0.26 0.49
N LEU A 231 -13.40 -0.47 0.11
CA LEU A 231 -14.09 -0.19 -1.15
C LEU A 231 -14.82 1.15 -0.98
N PRO A 232 -14.56 2.16 -1.83
CA PRO A 232 -15.41 3.34 -1.85
C PRO A 232 -16.83 2.87 -2.10
N GLN A 233 -17.74 3.20 -1.18
CA GLN A 233 -19.17 3.04 -1.42
C GLN A 233 -19.49 3.94 -2.62
N GLU A 234 -19.69 3.33 -3.79
CA GLU A 234 -20.26 4.02 -4.93
C GLU A 234 -21.73 4.32 -4.60
N HIS A 235 -21.97 5.55 -4.16
CA HIS A 235 -23.28 6.19 -4.08
C HIS A 235 -23.20 7.55 -4.74
#